data_AF-A0A1V5JFQ7-F1
#
_entry.id   AF-A0A1V5JFQ7-F1
#
_cell.length_a   1.000
_cell.length_b   1.000
_cell.length_c   1.000
_cell.angle_alpha   90.00
_cell.angle_beta   90.00
_cell.angle_gamma   90.00
#
_symmetry.space_group_name_H-M   'P 1'
#
loop_
_entity.id
_entity.type
_entity.pdbx_description
1 polymer ?
#
loop_
_entity_poly.entity_id
_entity_poly.type
_entity_poly.pdbx_seq_one_letter_code
_entity_poly.pdbx_strand_id
1 'polypeptide(L)'
;MVARIYEGMGLVPAFADPAPRPSLPERGDVSFRVVEVDNAASVEVRSVGRDGASELAQITRMLCQRRVDHFRLTLPLGDPGTPELCRALEGQGYFFAGVFFKGPREDALLLQYLNNVDRRYQDIKLFGPEAQELLAHVRGCDPQGGA
;
A
#
# COMPACT_ATOMS: atom_id res chain seq x y z
N MET A 1 -1.57 4.70 12.19
CA MET A 1 -1.99 5.56 11.06
C MET A 1 -3.41 5.25 10.60
N VAL A 2 -3.71 4.00 10.21
CA VAL A 2 -5.08 3.59 9.80
C VAL A 2 -6.13 3.94 10.85
N ALA A 3 -5.93 3.60 12.13
CA ALA A 3 -6.89 3.93 13.21
C ALA A 3 -7.26 5.43 13.28
N ARG A 4 -6.27 6.33 13.20
CA ARG A 4 -6.50 7.79 13.20
C ARG A 4 -7.35 8.28 12.03
N ILE A 5 -7.27 7.61 10.87
CA ILE A 5 -8.10 7.94 9.72
C ILE A 5 -9.58 7.62 10.01
N TYR A 6 -9.86 6.47 10.61
CA TYR A 6 -11.21 6.12 11.05
C TYR A 6 -11.73 7.05 12.15
N GLU A 7 -10.91 7.34 13.16
CA GLU A 7 -11.24 8.27 14.24
C GLU A 7 -11.58 9.67 13.71
N GLY A 8 -10.81 10.17 12.73
CA GLY A 8 -11.06 11.46 12.09
C GLY A 8 -12.38 11.53 11.30
N MET A 9 -12.93 10.38 10.90
CA MET A 9 -14.27 10.29 10.29
C MET A 9 -15.39 10.03 11.32
N GLY A 10 -15.06 9.94 12.62
CA GLY A 10 -16.01 9.57 13.66
C GLY A 10 -16.43 8.09 13.60
N LEU A 11 -15.61 7.24 12.98
CA LEU A 11 -15.85 5.80 12.87
C LEU A 11 -15.06 5.04 13.94
N VAL A 12 -15.66 3.99 14.48
CA VAL A 12 -15.03 3.10 15.47
C VAL A 12 -14.91 1.70 14.86
N PRO A 13 -13.84 1.41 14.11
CA PRO A 13 -13.65 0.10 13.50
C PRO A 13 -13.29 -0.94 14.58
N ALA A 14 -13.70 -2.19 14.34
CA ALA A 14 -13.25 -3.31 15.15
C ALA A 14 -11.86 -3.74 14.67
N PHE A 15 -10.84 -3.56 15.53
CA PHE A 15 -9.50 -4.10 15.28
C PHE A 15 -9.39 -5.49 15.91
N ALA A 16 -8.86 -6.43 15.14
CA ALA A 16 -8.44 -7.72 15.67
C ALA A 16 -6.98 -7.63 16.15
N ASP A 17 -6.65 -8.40 17.18
CA ASP A 17 -5.26 -8.56 17.59
C ASP A 17 -4.49 -9.31 16.48
N PRO A 18 -3.30 -8.82 16.09
CA PRO A 18 -2.50 -9.50 15.08
C PRO A 18 -2.06 -10.86 15.61
N ALA A 19 -2.40 -11.93 14.87
CA ALA A 19 -1.86 -13.25 15.16
C ALA A 19 -0.33 -13.21 14.99
N PRO A 20 0.47 -13.70 15.96
CA PRO A 20 1.94 -13.65 15.88
C PRO A 20 2.50 -14.37 14.64
N ARG A 21 1.78 -15.40 14.17
CA ARG A 21 2.00 -16.11 12.91
C ARG A 21 0.65 -16.49 12.32
N PRO A 22 0.10 -15.71 11.38
CA PRO A 22 -1.14 -16.09 10.73
C PRO A 22 -0.93 -17.35 9.89
N SER A 23 -1.92 -18.25 9.91
CA SER A 23 -1.91 -19.42 9.03
C SER A 23 -2.33 -18.99 7.62
N LEU A 24 -1.35 -18.60 6.80
CA LEU A 24 -1.58 -18.19 5.42
C LEU A 24 -1.58 -19.39 4.46
N PRO A 25 -2.40 -19.37 3.40
CA PRO A 25 -2.30 -20.32 2.30
C PRO A 25 -0.95 -20.17 1.58
N GLU A 26 -0.54 -21.21 0.83
CA GLU A 26 0.69 -21.15 0.03
C GLU A 26 0.62 -20.06 -1.05
N ARG A 27 -0.55 -19.87 -1.66
CA ARG A 27 -0.79 -18.87 -2.71
C ARG A 27 -1.88 -17.89 -2.36
N GLY A 28 -1.63 -16.61 -2.64
CA GLY A 28 -2.62 -15.54 -2.58
C GLY A 28 -3.45 -15.42 -3.86
N ASP A 29 -4.37 -14.46 -3.88
CA ASP A 29 -5.03 -13.99 -5.10
C ASP A 29 -4.56 -12.57 -5.40
N VAL A 30 -3.66 -12.44 -6.37
CA VAL A 30 -3.15 -11.17 -6.87
C VAL A 30 -3.56 -11.00 -8.32
N SER A 31 -4.09 -9.82 -8.64
CA SER A 31 -4.39 -9.42 -10.01
C SER A 31 -3.88 -8.01 -10.28
N PHE A 32 -3.61 -7.69 -11.53
CA PHE A 32 -3.24 -6.34 -11.90
C PHE A 32 -3.80 -5.94 -13.26
N ARG A 33 -3.92 -4.63 -13.47
CA ARG A 33 -4.30 -4.02 -14.75
C ARG A 33 -3.38 -2.84 -15.02
N VAL A 34 -2.93 -2.72 -16.26
CA VAL A 34 -2.26 -1.50 -16.76
C VAL A 34 -3.30 -0.64 -17.46
N VAL A 35 -3.29 0.65 -17.14
CA VAL A 35 -4.12 1.68 -17.75
C VAL A 35 -3.18 2.55 -18.58
N GLU A 36 -3.11 2.26 -19.89
CA GLU A 36 -2.11 2.86 -20.78
C GLU A 36 -2.25 4.38 -20.91
N VAL A 37 -3.48 4.90 -20.89
CA VAL A 37 -3.76 6.35 -20.98
C VAL A 37 -3.15 7.14 -19.82
N ASP A 38 -3.08 6.54 -18.63
CA ASP A 38 -2.53 7.16 -17.42
C ASP A 38 -1.07 6.75 -17.17
N ASN A 39 -0.51 5.90 -18.04
CA ASN A 39 0.74 5.17 -17.83
C ASN A 39 0.86 4.61 -16.40
N ALA A 40 -0.24 4.02 -15.91
CA ALA A 40 -0.42 3.60 -14.53
C ALA A 40 -0.76 2.12 -14.44
N ALA A 41 -0.56 1.52 -13.28
CA ALA A 41 -1.10 0.20 -12.97
C ALA A 41 -1.90 0.19 -11.67
N SER A 42 -2.94 -0.64 -11.64
CA SER A 42 -3.61 -1.05 -10.41
C SER A 42 -3.28 -2.51 -10.12
N VAL A 43 -2.89 -2.80 -8.89
CA VAL A 43 -2.63 -4.14 -8.37
C VAL A 43 -3.62 -4.37 -7.22
N GLU A 44 -4.38 -5.45 -7.30
CA GLU A 44 -5.34 -5.85 -6.28
C GLU A 44 -4.91 -7.19 -5.68
N VAL A 45 -4.64 -7.19 -4.37
CA VAL A 45 -4.51 -8.40 -3.57
C VAL A 45 -5.88 -8.66 -2.93
N ARG A 46 -6.50 -9.79 -3.23
CA ARG A 46 -7.79 -10.20 -2.63
C ARG A 46 -7.62 -11.13 -1.44
N SER A 47 -6.52 -11.88 -1.40
CA SER A 47 -6.11 -12.69 -0.25
C SER A 47 -4.59 -12.82 -0.22
N VAL A 48 -4.03 -12.84 0.99
CA VAL A 48 -2.57 -12.92 1.19
C VAL A 48 -2.14 -14.38 1.29
N GLY A 49 -1.22 -14.79 0.42
CA GLY A 49 -0.49 -16.06 0.53
C GLY A 49 0.96 -15.86 0.94
N ARG A 50 1.63 -16.97 1.28
CA ARG A 50 3.07 -16.99 1.62
C ARG A 50 3.96 -16.51 0.46
N ASP A 51 3.50 -16.64 -0.76
CA ASP A 51 4.16 -16.19 -1.98
C ASP A 51 3.98 -14.69 -2.26
N GLY A 52 3.04 -14.00 -1.60
CA GLY A 52 2.58 -12.67 -1.99
C GLY A 52 3.68 -11.62 -2.11
N ALA A 53 4.68 -11.63 -1.21
CA ALA A 53 5.81 -10.71 -1.30
C ALA A 53 6.67 -10.98 -2.55
N SER A 54 6.89 -12.25 -2.89
CA SER A 54 7.68 -12.66 -4.05
C SER A 54 6.95 -12.42 -5.37
N GLU A 55 5.64 -12.68 -5.41
CA GLU A 55 4.78 -12.42 -6.57
C GLU A 55 4.69 -10.92 -6.86
N LEU A 56 4.46 -10.10 -5.82
CA LEU A 56 4.42 -8.65 -5.98
C LEU A 56 5.76 -8.08 -6.42
N ALA A 57 6.89 -8.56 -5.89
CA ALA A 57 8.21 -8.14 -6.37
C ALA A 57 8.42 -8.44 -7.88
N GLN A 58 7.92 -9.58 -8.37
CA GLN A 58 7.97 -9.90 -9.80
C GLN A 58 7.07 -8.97 -10.62
N ILE A 59 5.84 -8.69 -10.15
CA ILE A 59 4.90 -7.76 -10.79
C ILE A 59 5.51 -6.36 -10.84
N THR A 60 6.05 -5.84 -9.73
CA THR A 60 6.72 -4.53 -9.65
C THR A 60 7.87 -4.45 -10.64
N ARG A 61 8.75 -5.47 -10.68
CA ARG A 61 9.86 -5.51 -11.64
C ARG A 61 9.38 -5.46 -13.09
N MET A 62 8.37 -6.25 -13.43
CA MET A 62 7.78 -6.25 -14.77
C MET A 62 7.20 -4.87 -15.13
N LEU A 63 6.44 -4.24 -14.23
CA LEU A 63 5.86 -2.92 -14.46
C LEU A 63 6.92 -1.83 -14.61
N CYS A 64 7.99 -1.88 -13.80
CA CYS A 64 9.14 -0.98 -13.92
C CYS A 64 9.85 -1.13 -15.27
N GLN A 65 10.06 -2.37 -15.73
CA GLN A 65 10.66 -2.65 -17.05
C GLN A 65 9.80 -2.15 -18.20
N ARG A 66 8.47 -2.18 -18.04
CA ARG A 66 7.51 -1.60 -18.98
C ARG A 66 7.41 -0.07 -18.91
N ARG A 67 8.19 0.58 -18.03
CA ARG A 67 8.19 2.03 -17.81
C ARG A 67 6.81 2.59 -17.46
N VAL A 68 6.01 1.81 -16.73
CA VAL A 68 4.80 2.32 -16.10
C VAL A 68 5.23 3.27 -14.97
N ASP A 69 4.67 4.48 -14.91
CA ASP A 69 5.17 5.57 -14.06
C ASP A 69 4.82 5.36 -12.58
N HIS A 70 3.63 4.83 -12.31
CA HIS A 70 3.15 4.62 -10.96
C HIS A 70 2.19 3.45 -10.83
N PHE A 71 2.21 2.80 -9.66
CA PHE A 71 1.35 1.66 -9.35
C PHE A 71 0.55 1.97 -8.08
N ARG A 72 -0.76 1.75 -8.12
CA ARG A 72 -1.59 1.67 -6.92
C ARG A 72 -1.76 0.20 -6.56
N LEU A 73 -1.58 -0.14 -5.28
CA LEU A 73 -1.80 -1.47 -4.76
C LEU A 73 -2.85 -1.44 -3.65
N THR A 74 -3.80 -2.37 -3.66
CA THR A 74 -4.78 -2.55 -2.57
C THR A 74 -4.56 -3.85 -1.81
N LEU A 75 -4.44 -3.77 -0.49
CA LEU A 75 -4.39 -4.92 0.42
C LEU A 75 -5.70 -5.04 1.23
N PRO A 76 -6.20 -6.26 1.51
CA PRO A 76 -7.39 -6.47 2.34
C PRO A 76 -7.09 -6.19 3.84
N LEU A 77 -7.76 -5.23 4.49
CA LEU A 77 -7.44 -4.83 5.88
C LEU A 77 -7.78 -5.87 6.96
N GLY A 78 -8.77 -6.72 6.69
CA GLY A 78 -9.19 -7.85 7.49
C GLY A 78 -8.43 -9.16 7.19
N ASP A 79 -7.62 -9.22 6.13
CA ASP A 79 -6.72 -10.35 5.90
C ASP A 79 -5.55 -10.32 6.91
N PRO A 80 -5.32 -11.39 7.69
CA PRO A 80 -4.31 -11.40 8.74
C PRO A 80 -2.87 -11.37 8.22
N GLY A 81 -2.62 -11.63 6.93
CA GLY A 81 -1.32 -11.51 6.28
C GLY A 81 -0.96 -10.07 5.88
N THR A 82 -1.93 -9.17 5.81
CA THR A 82 -1.74 -7.79 5.36
C THR A 82 -0.69 -7.00 6.15
N PRO A 83 -0.61 -7.06 7.49
CA PRO A 83 0.39 -6.31 8.23
C PRO A 83 1.85 -6.68 7.91
N GLU A 84 2.12 -7.96 7.62
CA GLU A 84 3.45 -8.43 7.25
C GLU A 84 3.77 -8.07 5.80
N LEU A 85 2.83 -8.32 4.89
CA LEU A 85 2.99 -7.98 3.49
C LEU A 85 3.18 -6.47 3.28
N CYS A 86 2.43 -5.64 3.98
CA CYS A 86 2.58 -4.18 3.95
C CYS A 86 4.01 -3.75 4.31
N ARG A 87 4.56 -4.27 5.41
CA ARG A 87 5.94 -3.96 5.84
C ARG A 87 6.97 -4.39 4.79
N ALA A 88 6.78 -5.56 4.19
CA ALA A 88 7.65 -6.04 3.12
C ALA A 88 7.59 -5.16 1.85
N LEU A 89 6.42 -4.61 1.53
CA LEU A 89 6.24 -3.71 0.39
C LEU A 89 6.80 -2.31 0.67
N GLU A 90 6.62 -1.78 1.87
CA GLU A 90 7.20 -0.51 2.29
C GLU A 90 8.74 -0.56 2.21
N GLY A 91 9.36 -1.68 2.62
CA GLY A 91 10.79 -1.91 2.43
C GLY A 91 11.26 -2.00 0.97
N GLN A 92 10.33 -2.13 0.01
CA GLN A 92 10.59 -2.13 -1.43
C GLN A 92 10.30 -0.78 -2.10
N GLY A 93 9.90 0.24 -1.34
CA GLY A 93 9.63 1.58 -1.85
C GLY A 93 8.16 1.89 -2.15
N TYR A 94 7.24 0.96 -1.84
CA TYR A 94 5.83 1.31 -1.70
C TYR A 94 5.64 2.23 -0.49
N PHE A 95 4.62 3.07 -0.52
CA PHE A 95 4.27 3.92 0.61
C PHE A 95 2.77 4.02 0.76
N PHE A 96 2.33 4.38 1.96
CA PHE A 96 0.92 4.59 2.26
C PHE A 96 0.29 5.67 1.37
N ALA A 97 -0.83 5.32 0.74
CA ALA A 97 -1.60 6.22 -0.13
C ALA A 97 -3.04 6.43 0.33
N GLY A 98 -3.53 5.67 1.31
CA GLY A 98 -4.88 5.87 1.86
C GLY A 98 -5.55 4.59 2.35
N VAL A 99 -6.83 4.72 2.65
CA VAL A 99 -7.77 3.62 2.94
C VAL A 99 -8.96 3.78 1.99
N PHE A 100 -9.42 2.68 1.40
CA PHE A 100 -10.56 2.68 0.50
C PHE A 100 -11.68 1.85 1.12
N PHE A 101 -12.78 2.54 1.43
CA PHE A 101 -13.98 1.96 2.02
C PHE A 101 -14.76 1.22 0.94
N LYS A 102 -14.70 -0.12 0.92
CA LYS A 102 -15.33 -0.94 -0.13
C LYS A 102 -16.78 -1.34 0.21
N GLY A 103 -17.59 -0.43 0.76
CA GLY A 103 -19.03 -0.69 0.98
C GLY A 103 -19.30 -2.00 1.74
N PRO A 104 -20.13 -2.94 1.24
CA PRO A 104 -20.39 -4.22 1.92
C PRO A 104 -19.21 -5.22 1.86
N ARG A 105 -18.10 -4.88 1.20
CA ARG A 105 -16.86 -5.66 1.22
C ARG A 105 -15.90 -5.10 2.27
N GLU A 106 -14.89 -5.89 2.58
CA GLU A 106 -13.78 -5.51 3.44
C GLU A 106 -13.04 -4.26 2.93
N ASP A 107 -12.74 -3.35 3.84
CA ASP A 107 -11.95 -2.15 3.57
C ASP A 107 -10.55 -2.52 3.06
N ALA A 108 -9.96 -1.65 2.25
CA ALA A 108 -8.65 -1.90 1.67
C ALA A 108 -7.63 -0.84 2.07
N LEU A 109 -6.42 -1.29 2.41
CA LEU A 109 -5.25 -0.43 2.53
C LEU A 109 -4.73 -0.10 1.13
N LEU A 110 -4.46 1.17 0.86
CA LEU A 110 -3.86 1.62 -0.39
C LEU A 110 -2.38 1.91 -0.17
N LEU A 111 -1.57 1.27 -0.99
CA LEU A 111 -0.17 1.61 -1.16
C LEU A 111 0.05 2.17 -2.57
N GLN A 112 1.06 3.00 -2.72
CA GLN A 112 1.50 3.52 -4.01
C GLN A 112 3.00 3.29 -4.18
N TYR A 113 3.40 3.05 -5.43
CA TYR A 113 4.79 2.99 -5.86
C TYR A 113 4.99 3.98 -7.00
N LEU A 114 6.11 4.70 -6.97
CA LEU A 114 6.50 5.67 -8.00
C LEU A 114 7.80 5.20 -8.66
N ASN A 115 7.75 4.94 -9.96
CA ASN A 115 8.87 4.43 -10.75
C ASN A 115 9.64 5.58 -11.40
N ASN A 116 10.74 6.00 -10.77
CA ASN A 116 11.58 7.12 -11.25
C ASN A 116 10.81 8.43 -11.48
N VAL A 117 9.71 8.63 -10.75
CA VAL A 117 8.96 9.90 -10.73
C VAL A 117 9.52 10.76 -9.61
N ASP A 118 9.93 11.99 -9.96
CA ASP A 118 10.45 12.98 -9.02
C ASP A 118 9.40 13.34 -7.95
N ARG A 119 9.76 13.17 -6.68
CA ARG A 119 8.88 13.40 -5.54
C ARG A 119 9.15 14.79 -4.96
N ARG A 120 8.35 15.76 -5.38
CA ARG A 120 8.45 17.15 -4.88
C ARG A 120 7.72 17.32 -3.56
N TYR A 121 8.28 16.74 -2.51
CA TYR A 121 7.67 16.81 -1.18
C TYR A 121 7.49 18.24 -0.66
N GLN A 122 8.31 19.19 -1.12
CA GLN A 122 8.18 20.62 -0.80
C GLN A 122 6.90 21.26 -1.35
N ASP A 123 6.29 20.67 -2.39
CA ASP A 123 5.07 21.19 -3.00
C ASP A 123 3.81 20.73 -2.24
N ILE A 124 3.95 19.78 -1.30
CA ILE A 124 2.84 19.23 -0.51
C ILE A 124 2.48 20.20 0.61
N LYS A 125 1.28 20.77 0.54
CA LYS A 125 0.70 21.62 1.59
C LYS A 125 0.03 20.75 2.65
N LEU A 126 0.57 20.80 3.87
CA LEU A 126 0.10 20.02 5.00
C LEU A 126 -0.85 20.83 5.87
N PHE A 127 -1.91 20.17 6.36
CA PHE A 127 -2.88 20.76 7.27
C PHE A 127 -2.97 19.90 8.53
N GLY A 128 -2.42 20.43 9.64
CA GLY A 128 -2.41 19.76 10.94
C GLY A 128 -1.17 18.88 11.20
N PRO A 129 -0.92 18.53 12.47
CA PRO A 129 0.21 17.69 12.87
C PRO A 129 0.12 16.25 12.32
N GLU A 130 -1.08 15.70 12.17
CA GLU A 130 -1.34 14.38 11.56
C GLU A 130 -0.71 14.27 10.17
N ALA A 131 -0.88 15.32 9.36
CA ALA A 131 -0.37 15.36 7.99
C ALA A 131 1.15 15.39 7.95
N GLN A 132 1.80 16.01 8.95
CA GLN A 132 3.27 16.02 9.06
C GLN A 132 3.83 14.65 9.42
N GLU A 133 3.20 13.95 10.36
CA GLU A 133 3.57 12.57 10.72
C GLU A 133 3.41 11.63 9.51
N LEU A 134 2.30 11.75 8.78
CA LEU A 134 2.05 10.96 7.58
C LEU A 134 3.12 11.25 6.50
N LEU A 135 3.46 12.51 6.26
CA LEU A 135 4.50 12.86 5.30
C LEU A 135 5.87 12.29 5.72
N ALA A 136 6.20 12.34 7.02
CA ALA A 136 7.43 11.77 7.55
C ALA A 136 7.48 10.25 7.33
N HIS A 137 6.37 9.54 7.58
CA HIS A 137 6.25 8.11 7.28
C HIS A 137 6.50 7.82 5.79
N VAL A 138 5.81 8.54 4.90
CA VAL A 138 5.96 8.37 3.43
C VAL A 138 7.40 8.62 2.96
N ARG A 139 8.10 9.61 3.52
CA ARG A 139 9.51 9.87 3.22
C ARG A 139 10.43 8.73 3.70
N GLY A 140 10.15 8.14 4.85
CA GLY A 140 10.91 7.00 5.37
C GLY A 140 10.83 5.74 4.49
N CYS A 141 9.77 5.60 3.69
CA CYS A 141 9.62 4.53 2.71
C CYS A 141 10.24 4.86 1.34
N ASP A 142 10.73 6.08 1.12
CA ASP A 142 11.26 6.48 -0.19
C ASP A 142 12.69 5.94 -0.37
N PRO A 143 12.94 5.02 -1.33
CA PRO A 143 14.28 4.50 -1.58
C PRO A 143 15.26 5.57 -2.08
N GLN A 144 14.75 6.70 -2.58
CA GLN A 144 15.56 7.85 -3.02
C GLN A 144 15.64 8.95 -1.97
N GLY A 145 14.88 8.84 -0.87
CA GLY A 145 14.77 9.85 0.19
C GLY A 145 15.82 9.76 1.29
N GLY A 146 16.90 8.99 1.07
CA GLY A 146 18.07 8.99 1.95
C GLY A 146 18.81 10.32 1.86
N ALA A 147 19.05 10.93 3.02
CA ALA A 147 19.83 12.16 3.17
C ALA A 147 21.20 12.11 2.46
#